data_AF-A0A9P4HBH3-F1
#
_entry.id   AF-A0A9P4HBH3-F1
#
_cell.length_a   1.000
_cell.length_b   1.000
_cell.length_c   1.000
_cell.angle_alpha   90.00
_cell.angle_beta   90.00
_cell.angle_gamma   90.00
#
_symmetry.space_group_name_H-M   'P 1'
#
loop_
_entity.id
_entity.type
_entity.pdbx_description
1 polymer ?
#
loop_
_entity_poly.entity_id
_entity_poly.type
_entity_poly.pdbx_seq_one_letter_code
_entity_poly.pdbx_strand_id
1 'polypeptide(L)'
;MNAPDSDAPALTAEAQLKDIVQNLYNLIVQSYDHHGSKTQEAMKREVQSLIQNLVKLSRTAPSVYIDIPPEVTNYVENSRNPDIFTREFVETVQRMNQMLKGRTDALQTLQEQIAWQLSNVIPEMKDDIEKAIQSTGGKMPA
;
A
#
# COMPACT_ATOMS: atom_id res chain seq x y z
N MET A 1 -8.87 8.05 -18.72
CA MET A 1 -7.65 8.85 -18.49
C MET A 1 -6.55 7.86 -18.14
N ASN A 2 -5.84 7.35 -19.15
CA ASN A 2 -4.59 6.62 -18.90
C ASN A 2 -3.50 7.68 -18.70
N ALA A 3 -2.69 7.56 -17.65
CA ALA A 3 -1.49 8.36 -17.45
C ALA A 3 -0.29 7.52 -17.94
N PRO A 4 0.17 7.68 -19.19
CA PRO A 4 1.27 6.86 -19.73
C PRO A 4 2.67 7.32 -19.32
N ASP A 5 2.84 8.42 -18.56
CA ASP A 5 4.15 9.05 -18.31
C ASP A 5 4.62 9.05 -16.84
N SER A 6 3.84 8.56 -15.87
CA SER A 6 4.24 8.57 -14.44
C SER A 6 5.34 7.56 -14.09
N ASP A 7 5.44 6.47 -14.86
CA ASP A 7 6.24 5.31 -14.46
C ASP A 7 7.64 5.32 -15.11
N ALA A 8 7.86 6.17 -16.10
CA ALA A 8 9.14 6.32 -16.80
C ALA A 8 10.36 6.54 -15.87
N PRO A 9 10.32 7.42 -14.86
CA PRO A 9 11.44 7.57 -13.93
C PRO A 9 11.67 6.33 -13.06
N ALA A 10 10.60 5.63 -12.66
CA ALA A 10 10.69 4.41 -11.87
C ALA A 10 11.31 3.25 -12.66
N LEU A 11 10.88 3.06 -13.91
CA LEU A 11 11.45 2.07 -14.84
C LEU A 11 12.93 2.35 -15.15
N THR A 12 13.29 3.62 -15.27
CA THR A 12 14.69 4.04 -15.47
C THR A 12 15.54 3.71 -14.25
N ALA A 13 15.04 3.99 -13.04
CA ALA A 13 15.71 3.65 -11.79
C ALA A 13 15.85 2.12 -11.61
N GLU A 14 14.82 1.36 -11.99
CA GLU A 14 14.84 -0.12 -11.97
C GLU A 14 15.95 -0.68 -12.88
N ALA A 15 16.06 -0.16 -14.11
CA ALA A 15 17.12 -0.57 -15.04
C ALA A 15 18.51 -0.26 -14.47
N GLN A 16 18.71 0.93 -13.91
CA GLN A 16 19.98 1.32 -13.27
C GLN A 16 20.32 0.44 -12.06
N LEU A 17 19.33 0.04 -11.26
CA LEU A 17 19.51 -0.90 -10.15
C LEU A 17 19.95 -2.28 -10.65
N LYS A 18 19.34 -2.80 -11.73
CA LYS A 18 19.74 -4.07 -12.34
C LYS A 18 21.18 -4.03 -12.85
N ASP A 19 21.58 -2.94 -13.49
CA ASP A 19 22.97 -2.75 -13.95
C ASP A 19 23.96 -2.77 -12.77
N ILE A 20 23.63 -2.13 -11.65
CA ILE A 20 24.46 -2.13 -10.43
C ILE A 20 24.60 -3.56 -9.87
N VAL A 21 23.50 -4.31 -9.77
CA VAL A 21 23.51 -5.70 -9.30
C VAL A 21 24.38 -6.57 -10.23
N GLN A 22 24.31 -6.35 -11.54
CA GLN A 22 25.15 -7.05 -12.51
C GLN A 22 26.64 -6.69 -12.36
N ASN A 23 26.99 -5.41 -12.16
CA ASN A 23 28.37 -5.01 -11.90
C ASN A 23 28.91 -5.67 -10.63
N LEU A 24 28.11 -5.72 -9.55
CA LEU A 24 28.48 -6.39 -8.30
C LEU A 24 28.69 -7.90 -8.50
N TYR A 25 27.80 -8.56 -9.24
CA TYR A 25 27.95 -9.97 -9.57
C TYR A 25 29.24 -10.24 -10.37
N ASN A 26 29.50 -9.44 -11.41
CA ASN A 26 30.72 -9.55 -12.22
C ASN A 26 31.98 -9.38 -11.37
N LEU A 27 31.98 -8.43 -10.42
CA LEU A 27 33.10 -8.23 -9.50
C LEU A 27 33.36 -9.45 -8.61
N ILE A 28 32.30 -10.08 -8.08
CA ILE A 28 32.42 -11.30 -7.26
C ILE A 28 33.03 -12.44 -8.10
N VAL A 29 32.53 -12.65 -9.31
CA VAL A 29 33.00 -13.72 -10.20
C VAL A 29 34.46 -13.49 -10.64
N GLN A 30 34.81 -12.27 -11.06
CA GLN A 30 36.17 -11.93 -11.46
C GLN A 30 37.17 -11.96 -10.30
N SER A 31 36.72 -11.65 -9.09
CA SER A 31 37.55 -11.79 -7.88
C SER A 31 37.83 -13.24 -7.54
N TYR A 32 36.93 -14.16 -7.86
CA TYR A 32 37.11 -15.59 -7.64
C TYR A 32 38.05 -16.22 -8.69
N ASP A 33 37.90 -15.84 -9.97
CA ASP A 33 38.68 -16.38 -11.09
C ASP A 33 39.84 -15.45 -11.50
N HIS A 34 40.79 -15.27 -10.59
CA HIS A 34 41.88 -14.31 -10.77
C HIS A 34 43.00 -14.82 -11.68
N HIS A 35 43.00 -14.41 -12.96
CA HIS A 35 44.03 -14.73 -13.95
C HIS A 35 45.11 -13.64 -14.12
N GLY A 36 45.50 -12.98 -13.02
CA GLY A 36 46.61 -12.02 -13.00
C GLY A 36 46.24 -10.62 -13.53
N SER A 37 47.15 -9.98 -14.29
CA SER A 37 47.07 -8.55 -14.64
C SER A 37 45.84 -8.17 -15.47
N LYS A 38 45.38 -9.05 -16.38
CA LYS A 38 44.18 -8.82 -17.20
C LYS A 38 42.91 -8.74 -16.34
N THR A 39 42.81 -9.57 -15.29
CA THR A 39 41.69 -9.55 -14.36
C THR A 39 41.72 -8.29 -13.50
N GLN A 40 42.90 -7.78 -13.12
CA GLN A 40 42.99 -6.51 -12.39
C GLN A 40 42.49 -5.30 -13.20
N GLU A 41 42.84 -5.23 -14.49
CA GLU A 41 42.35 -4.16 -15.36
C GLU A 41 40.85 -4.25 -15.64
N ALA A 42 40.31 -5.47 -15.74
CA ALA A 42 38.87 -5.70 -15.88
C ALA A 42 38.11 -5.28 -14.60
N MET A 43 38.61 -5.68 -13.43
CA MET A 43 38.03 -5.31 -12.13
C MET A 43 38.05 -3.79 -11.90
N LYS A 44 39.14 -3.11 -12.28
CA LYS A 44 39.22 -1.64 -12.21
C LYS A 44 38.16 -0.97 -13.07
N ARG A 45 37.91 -1.49 -14.29
CA ARG A 45 36.86 -0.99 -15.19
C ARG A 45 35.47 -1.24 -14.61
N GLU A 46 35.23 -2.40 -14.01
CA GLU A 46 33.95 -2.71 -13.36
C GLU A 46 33.67 -1.82 -12.15
N VAL A 47 34.67 -1.56 -11.31
CA VAL A 47 34.55 -0.60 -10.18
C VAL A 47 34.22 0.81 -10.69
N GLN A 48 34.87 1.24 -11.78
CA GLN A 48 34.55 2.54 -12.39
C GLN A 48 33.11 2.57 -12.94
N SER A 49 32.66 1.50 -13.59
CA SER A 49 31.28 1.37 -14.07
C SER A 49 30.28 1.42 -12.92
N LEU A 50 30.54 0.68 -11.84
CA LEU A 50 29.71 0.65 -10.63
C LEU A 50 29.55 2.05 -10.02
N ILE A 51 30.66 2.79 -9.86
CA ILE A 51 30.62 4.16 -9.33
C ILE A 51 29.79 5.07 -10.24
N GLN A 52 29.97 4.99 -11.56
CA GLN A 52 29.17 5.78 -12.49
C GLN A 52 27.68 5.44 -12.42
N ASN A 53 27.33 4.17 -12.29
CA ASN A 53 25.95 3.72 -12.20
C ASN A 53 25.30 4.15 -10.87
N LEU A 54 26.04 4.10 -9.75
CA LEU A 54 25.58 4.62 -8.46
C LEU A 54 25.32 6.14 -8.51
N VAL A 55 26.20 6.91 -9.15
CA VAL A 55 26.01 8.37 -9.32
C VAL A 55 24.80 8.67 -10.21
N LYS A 56 24.60 7.91 -11.29
CA LYS A 56 23.40 8.04 -12.13
C LYS A 56 22.13 7.73 -11.35
N LEU A 57 22.13 6.67 -10.54
CA LEU A 57 20.99 6.31 -9.69
C LEU A 57 20.69 7.40 -8.66
N SER A 58 21.71 7.93 -7.98
CA SER A 58 21.54 9.02 -7.02
C SER A 58 20.93 10.29 -7.63
N ARG A 59 21.19 10.56 -8.93
CA ARG A 59 20.58 11.69 -9.66
C ARG A 59 19.16 11.38 -10.14
N THR A 60 18.86 10.12 -10.41
CA THR A 60 17.55 9.68 -10.92
C THR A 60 16.56 9.44 -9.77
N ALA A 61 17.03 9.01 -8.59
CA ALA A 61 16.19 8.70 -7.44
C ALA A 61 15.21 9.83 -7.04
N PRO A 62 15.61 11.12 -7.00
CA PRO A 62 14.68 12.21 -6.67
C PRO A 62 13.56 12.44 -7.71
N SER A 63 13.70 11.90 -8.93
CA SER A 63 12.67 11.97 -9.97
C SER A 63 11.58 10.91 -9.81
N VAL A 64 11.79 9.92 -8.95
CA VAL A 64 10.81 8.90 -8.60
C VAL A 64 9.95 9.44 -7.45
N TYR A 65 8.75 9.90 -7.77
CA TYR A 65 7.79 10.38 -6.77
C TYR A 65 6.77 9.29 -6.45
N ILE A 66 7.12 8.42 -5.50
CA ILE A 66 6.26 7.34 -5.02
C ILE A 66 6.29 7.37 -3.49
N ASP A 67 5.14 7.56 -2.86
CA ASP A 67 5.00 7.47 -1.42
C ASP A 67 4.90 5.99 -1.01
N ILE A 68 5.88 5.52 -0.24
CA ILE A 68 5.94 4.15 0.26
C ILE A 68 5.60 4.16 1.75
N PRO A 69 4.55 3.45 2.19
CA PRO A 69 4.25 3.32 3.61
C PRO A 69 5.43 2.70 4.38
N PRO A 70 5.76 3.19 5.58
CA PRO A 70 6.87 2.65 6.37
C PRO A 70 6.70 1.16 6.70
N GLU A 71 5.45 0.68 6.78
CA GLU A 71 5.14 -0.73 6.96
C GLU A 71 5.64 -1.58 5.78
N VAL A 72 5.55 -1.08 4.54
CA VAL A 72 6.05 -1.80 3.35
C VAL A 72 7.57 -1.90 3.40
N THR A 73 8.26 -0.85 3.84
CA THR A 73 9.71 -0.87 4.06
C THR A 73 10.11 -1.95 5.07
N ASN A 74 9.39 -2.07 6.19
CA ASN A 74 9.63 -3.12 7.17
C ASN A 74 9.47 -4.52 6.58
N TYR A 75 8.54 -4.72 5.64
CA TYR A 75 8.40 -6.02 4.96
C TYR A 75 9.65 -6.36 4.15
N VAL A 76 10.17 -5.39 3.39
CA VAL A 76 11.40 -5.57 2.58
C VAL A 76 12.62 -5.82 3.47
N GLU A 77 12.79 -5.06 4.55
CA GLU A 77 13.89 -5.23 5.50
C GLU A 77 13.89 -6.63 6.16
N ASN A 78 12.70 -7.16 6.45
CA ASN A 78 12.54 -8.50 7.00
C ASN A 78 12.51 -9.61 5.93
N SER A 79 12.87 -9.31 4.68
CA SER A 79 12.85 -10.25 3.55
C SER A 79 11.47 -10.91 3.32
N ARG A 80 10.39 -10.23 3.68
CA ARG A 80 9.00 -10.66 3.46
C ARG A 80 8.46 -10.03 2.18
N ASN A 81 7.66 -10.77 1.42
CA ASN A 81 7.06 -10.24 0.20
C ASN A 81 6.13 -9.04 0.54
N PRO A 82 6.41 -7.82 0.03
CA PRO A 82 5.57 -6.64 0.26
C PRO A 82 4.14 -6.77 -0.28
N ASP A 83 3.87 -7.64 -1.26
CA ASP A 83 2.51 -7.89 -1.77
C ASP A 83 1.56 -8.41 -0.67
N ILE A 84 2.12 -9.07 0.35
CA ILE A 84 1.36 -9.57 1.49
C ILE A 84 0.78 -8.40 2.30
N PHE A 85 1.50 -7.29 2.44
CA PHE A 85 0.98 -6.09 3.11
C PHE A 85 -0.25 -5.57 2.38
N THR A 86 -0.19 -5.43 1.05
CA THR A 86 -1.32 -4.98 0.24
C THR A 86 -2.52 -5.91 0.40
N ARG A 87 -2.29 -7.23 0.40
CA ARG A 87 -3.35 -8.22 0.64
C ARG A 87 -3.97 -8.06 2.03
N GLU A 88 -3.16 -8.03 3.08
CA GLU A 88 -3.62 -7.87 4.46
C GLU A 88 -4.37 -6.55 4.67
N PHE A 89 -3.93 -5.48 3.99
CA PHE A 89 -4.59 -4.18 4.02
C PHE A 89 -6.00 -4.26 3.42
N VAL A 90 -6.14 -4.84 2.22
CA VAL A 90 -7.45 -5.02 1.56
C VAL A 90 -8.37 -5.90 2.40
N GLU A 91 -7.86 -7.01 2.93
CA GLU A 91 -8.62 -7.91 3.81
C GLU A 91 -9.09 -7.20 5.09
N THR A 92 -8.23 -6.34 5.67
CA THR A 92 -8.56 -5.56 6.86
C THR A 92 -9.63 -4.51 6.56
N VAL A 93 -9.48 -3.76 5.45
CA VAL A 93 -10.48 -2.77 5.02
C VAL A 93 -11.83 -3.44 4.77
N GLN A 94 -11.84 -4.58 4.09
CA GLN A 94 -13.07 -5.34 3.85
C GLN A 94 -13.73 -5.78 5.15
N ARG A 95 -12.96 -6.36 6.08
CA ARG A 95 -13.46 -6.78 7.40
C ARG A 95 -14.01 -5.60 8.19
N MET A 96 -13.31 -4.47 8.20
CA MET A 96 -13.75 -3.26 8.90
C MET A 96 -15.04 -2.71 8.29
N ASN A 97 -15.15 -2.67 6.97
CA ASN A 97 -16.37 -2.23 6.29
C ASN A 97 -17.58 -3.11 6.64
N GLN A 98 -17.42 -4.44 6.57
CA GLN A 98 -18.48 -5.38 6.97
C GLN A 98 -18.85 -5.23 8.44
N MET A 99 -17.87 -5.07 9.33
CA MET A 99 -18.11 -4.84 10.75
C MET A 99 -18.88 -3.53 10.98
N LEU A 100 -18.50 -2.44 10.31
CA LEU A 100 -19.18 -1.15 10.42
C LEU A 100 -20.61 -1.26 9.92
N LYS A 101 -20.83 -1.90 8.76
CA LYS A 101 -22.16 -2.15 8.21
C LYS A 101 -23.03 -2.95 9.19
N GLY A 102 -22.50 -4.05 9.74
CA GLY A 102 -23.22 -4.86 10.72
C GLY A 102 -23.56 -4.09 12.01
N ARG A 103 -22.68 -3.20 12.48
CA ARG A 103 -22.96 -2.32 13.62
C ARG A 103 -24.07 -1.31 13.30
N THR A 104 -24.00 -0.68 12.12
CA THR A 104 -25.04 0.25 11.67
C THR A 104 -26.40 -0.44 11.57
N ASP A 105 -26.44 -1.64 10.98
CA ASP A 105 -27.68 -2.40 10.83
C ASP A 105 -28.24 -2.84 12.19
N ALA A 106 -27.40 -3.28 13.13
CA ALA A 106 -27.83 -3.64 14.48
C ALA A 106 -28.37 -2.44 15.28
N LEU A 107 -27.74 -1.27 15.15
CA LEU A 107 -28.22 -0.03 15.77
C LEU A 107 -29.55 0.43 15.16
N GLN A 108 -29.73 0.25 13.85
CA GLN A 108 -30.98 0.54 13.19
C GLN A 108 -32.10 -0.38 13.69
N THR A 109 -31.87 -1.70 13.77
CA THR A 109 -32.85 -2.65 14.33
C THR A 109 -33.20 -2.32 15.79
N LEU A 110 -32.22 -1.91 16.60
CA LEU A 110 -32.48 -1.46 17.97
C LEU A 110 -33.36 -0.20 17.99
N GLN A 111 -33.07 0.78 17.13
CA GLN A 111 -33.88 1.99 16.99
C GLN A 111 -35.32 1.65 16.61
N GLU A 112 -35.52 0.77 15.62
CA GLU A 112 -36.83 0.32 15.17
C GLU A 112 -37.61 -0.36 16.30
N GLN A 113 -36.97 -1.25 17.05
CA GLN A 113 -37.61 -1.97 18.16
C GLN A 113 -38.00 -1.02 19.31
N ILE A 114 -37.14 -0.07 19.66
CA ILE A 114 -37.43 0.94 20.68
C ILE A 114 -38.60 1.82 20.23
N ALA A 115 -38.60 2.26 18.97
CA ALA A 115 -39.66 3.09 18.44
C ALA A 115 -41.01 2.37 18.40
N TRP A 116 -41.02 1.09 18.02
CA TRP A 116 -42.22 0.25 18.05
C TRP A 116 -42.77 0.08 19.47
N GLN A 117 -41.90 -0.25 20.44
CA GLN A 117 -42.27 -0.37 21.85
C GLN A 117 -42.86 0.94 22.40
N LEU A 118 -42.17 2.07 22.19
CA LEU A 118 -42.60 3.37 22.68
C LEU A 118 -43.93 3.81 22.04
N SER A 119 -44.10 3.57 20.74
CA SER A 119 -45.34 3.86 20.02
C SER A 119 -46.53 3.07 20.55
N ASN A 120 -46.31 1.85 21.04
CA ASN A 120 -47.36 1.01 21.63
C ASN A 120 -47.68 1.38 23.07
N VAL A 121 -46.67 1.75 23.87
CA VAL A 121 -46.84 2.10 25.28
C VAL A 121 -47.38 3.52 25.46
N ILE A 122 -46.96 4.46 24.60
CA ILE A 122 -47.34 5.88 24.67
C ILE A 122 -47.83 6.36 23.30
N PRO A 123 -49.12 6.17 22.97
CA PRO A 123 -49.66 6.50 21.65
C PRO A 123 -49.58 7.99 21.29
N GLU A 124 -49.57 8.87 22.30
CA GLU A 124 -49.51 10.33 22.15
C GLU A 124 -48.17 10.82 21.62
N MET A 125 -47.09 10.05 21.78
CA MET A 125 -45.73 10.41 21.34
C MET A 125 -45.37 9.88 19.95
N LYS A 126 -46.28 9.18 19.26
CA LYS A 126 -46.00 8.56 17.96
C LYS A 126 -45.46 9.54 16.91
N ASP A 127 -46.07 10.72 16.81
CA ASP A 127 -45.68 11.75 15.84
C ASP A 127 -44.27 12.31 16.13
N ASP A 128 -43.90 12.41 17.41
CA ASP A 128 -42.58 12.89 17.81
C ASP A 128 -41.49 11.83 17.61
N ILE A 129 -41.82 10.56 17.85
CA ILE A 129 -40.94 9.41 17.57
C ILE A 129 -40.69 9.29 16.07
N GLU A 130 -41.73 9.45 15.24
CA GLU A 130 -41.61 9.42 13.79
C GLU A 130 -40.72 10.55 13.27
N LYS A 131 -40.91 11.78 13.75
CA LYS A 131 -40.04 12.92 13.41
C LYS A 131 -38.59 12.68 13.82
N ALA A 132 -38.35 12.08 15.00
CA ALA A 132 -37.01 11.76 15.47
C ALA A 132 -36.30 10.73 14.57
N ILE A 133 -37.01 9.66 14.17
CA ILE A 133 -36.46 8.63 13.27
C ILE A 133 -36.15 9.22 11.89
N GLN A 134 -37.09 9.97 11.30
CA GLN A 134 -36.91 10.62 10.00
C GLN A 134 -35.73 11.62 10.02
N SER A 135 -35.55 12.35 11.12
CA SER A 135 -34.42 13.26 11.31
C SER A 135 -33.06 12.54 11.36
N THR A 136 -33.05 11.29 11.83
CA THR A 136 -31.86 10.42 11.82
C THR A 136 -31.65 9.66 10.50
N GLY A 137 -32.52 9.86 9.50
CA GLY A 137 -32.46 9.17 8.20
C GLY A 137 -33.00 7.74 8.22
N GLY A 138 -33.58 7.31 9.34
CA GLY A 138 -34.25 6.01 9.47
C GLY A 138 -35.67 6.04 8.88
N LYS A 139 -36.26 4.87 8.66
CA LYS A 139 -37.67 4.72 8.29
C LYS A 139 -38.42 4.05 9.43
N MET A 140 -39.68 4.45 9.64
CA MET A 140 -40.53 3.75 10.60
C MET A 140 -40.71 2.29 10.16
N PRO A 141 -40.67 1.32 11.09
CA PRO A 141 -41.07 -0.05 10.80
C PRO A 141 -42.56 -0.04 10.40
N ALA A 142 -42.87 -0.71 9.29
CA ALA A 142 -44.24 -0.85 8.78
C ALA A 142 -45.11 -1.72 9.69
#